data_AF-A0A2W1GVL9-F1
#
_entry.id   AF-A0A2W1GVL9-F1
#
_cell.length_a   1.000
_cell.length_b   1.000
_cell.length_c   1.000
_cell.angle_alpha   90.00
_cell.angle_beta   90.00
_cell.angle_gamma   90.00
#
_symmetry.space_group_name_H-M   'P 1'
#
loop_
_entity.id
_entity.type
_entity.pdbx_description
1 polymer ?
#
loop_
_entity_poly.entity_id
_entity_poly.type
_entity_poly.pdbx_seq_one_letter_code
_entity_poly.pdbx_strand_id
1 'polypeptide(L)'
;MLHLNNHKFYVRDSFQDLRTREQHAIAPLRSMRGYSYRIHPTIGKVLLNISPANSAFWRPFLVHEVLRNGNGSFGGLIEGGQRALKNIRVYITYDRDNKDGRCKNPKFKDAVCGTGTSKSKMSKRSLDVQHARVKKIRGFGKECKFQDFLWEHRDASGNVITGDTVTVTVKQYQRLQYGRTLRHGELSAVNVGTALAPS
;
A
#
# COMPACT_ATOMS: atom_id res chain seq x y z
N MET A 1 12.31 9.41 -13.53
CA MET A 1 11.48 10.51 -14.03
C MET A 1 10.03 10.23 -13.66
N LEU A 2 9.31 11.16 -13.03
CA LEU A 2 7.88 11.02 -12.74
C LEU A 2 7.09 11.82 -13.78
N HIS A 3 6.10 11.17 -14.38
CA HIS A 3 5.22 11.74 -15.39
C HIS A 3 3.82 11.86 -14.79
N LEU A 4 3.33 13.10 -14.62
CA LEU A 4 1.98 13.36 -14.08
C LEU A 4 1.01 13.91 -15.10
N ASN A 5 1.54 14.55 -16.14
CA ASN A 5 0.75 15.16 -17.19
C ASN A 5 1.59 15.14 -18.48
N ASN A 6 0.97 15.03 -19.66
CA ASN A 6 1.68 14.73 -20.92
C ASN A 6 2.87 15.67 -21.21
N HIS A 7 2.88 16.88 -20.68
CA HIS A 7 3.90 17.91 -20.92
C HIS A 7 4.75 18.31 -19.69
N LYS A 8 4.54 17.70 -18.50
CA LYS A 8 5.29 18.04 -17.27
C LYS A 8 6.04 16.84 -16.72
N PHE A 9 7.32 17.04 -16.45
CA PHE A 9 8.24 15.99 -16.02
C PHE A 9 9.01 16.43 -14.78
N TYR A 10 9.06 15.55 -13.78
CA TYR A 10 9.75 15.81 -12.53
C TYR A 10 10.90 14.82 -12.33
N VAL A 11 12.04 15.33 -11.86
CA VAL A 11 13.24 14.54 -11.58
C VAL A 11 13.12 13.94 -10.19
N ARG A 12 13.34 12.63 -10.07
CA ARG A 12 13.05 11.89 -8.83
C ARG A 12 13.97 12.29 -7.68
N ASP A 13 15.23 12.54 -8.00
CA ASP A 13 16.29 12.80 -7.04
C ASP A 13 16.45 14.29 -6.71
N SER A 14 15.82 15.17 -7.49
CA SER A 14 15.81 16.62 -7.23
C SER A 14 14.57 17.01 -6.43
N PHE A 15 14.54 16.62 -5.17
CA PHE A 15 13.46 16.98 -4.24
C PHE A 15 13.96 17.81 -3.06
N GLN A 16 13.06 18.61 -2.50
CA GLN A 16 13.24 19.34 -1.26
C GLN A 16 12.02 19.07 -0.38
N ASP A 17 12.24 18.46 0.79
CA ASP A 17 11.16 18.21 1.74
C ASP A 17 10.60 19.56 2.25
N LEU A 18 9.27 19.71 2.24
CA LEU A 18 8.61 20.97 2.60
C LEU A 18 8.63 21.13 4.12
N ARG A 19 9.22 22.21 4.62
CA ARG A 19 9.32 22.46 6.07
C ARG A 19 7.93 22.59 6.70
N THR A 20 7.79 21.95 7.84
CA THR A 20 6.63 22.05 8.73
C THR A 20 6.86 23.15 9.75
N ARG A 21 5.79 23.78 10.24
CA ARG A 21 5.89 24.84 11.27
C ARG A 21 6.45 24.31 12.60
N GLU A 22 6.30 23.02 12.83
CA GLU A 22 6.84 22.30 13.99
C GLU A 22 8.26 21.80 13.67
N GLN A 23 9.24 22.17 14.49
CA GLN A 23 10.67 21.90 14.27
C GLN A 23 11.04 20.39 14.34
N HIS A 24 10.20 19.58 14.97
CA HIS A 24 10.41 18.13 15.12
C HIS A 24 9.41 17.26 14.33
N ALA A 25 8.51 17.88 13.55
CA ALA A 25 7.55 17.12 12.76
C ALA A 25 8.14 16.69 11.41
N ILE A 26 7.76 15.49 10.99
CA ILE A 26 8.18 14.96 9.69
C ILE A 26 7.31 15.58 8.60
N ALA A 27 7.96 16.17 7.59
CA ALA A 27 7.30 16.80 6.44
C ALA A 27 6.51 15.81 5.57
N PRO A 28 5.17 15.96 5.45
CA PRO A 28 4.32 15.09 4.60
C PRO A 28 4.68 15.14 3.12
N LEU A 29 5.02 16.35 2.69
CA LEU A 29 5.13 16.74 1.30
C LEU A 29 6.57 17.10 0.99
N ARG A 30 6.95 16.85 -0.26
CA ARG A 30 8.21 17.29 -0.85
C ARG A 30 7.93 18.05 -2.13
N SER A 31 8.63 19.15 -2.33
CA SER A 31 8.71 19.81 -3.62
C SER A 31 9.65 19.02 -4.52
N MET A 32 9.25 18.74 -5.75
CA MET A 32 10.13 18.17 -6.76
C MET A 32 10.30 19.17 -7.90
N ARG A 33 11.56 19.30 -8.35
CA ARG A 33 11.89 20.14 -9.49
C ARG A 33 11.72 19.36 -10.78
N GLY A 34 11.30 20.08 -11.80
CA GLY A 34 10.98 19.53 -13.09
C GLY A 34 10.93 20.61 -14.16
N TYR A 35 10.45 20.22 -15.32
CA TYR A 35 10.25 21.11 -16.44
C TYR A 35 8.94 20.78 -17.15
N SER A 36 8.37 21.82 -17.74
CA SER A 36 7.26 21.73 -18.67
C SER A 36 7.81 22.03 -20.06
N TYR A 37 7.48 21.23 -21.06
CA TYR A 37 7.84 21.54 -22.45
C TYR A 37 6.59 21.74 -23.31
N ARG A 38 6.69 22.62 -24.31
CA ARG A 38 5.69 22.78 -25.37
C ARG A 38 6.41 22.95 -26.69
N ILE A 39 5.88 22.31 -27.73
CA ILE A 39 6.39 22.39 -29.09
C ILE A 39 5.40 23.23 -29.89
N HIS A 40 5.88 24.31 -30.50
CA HIS A 40 5.10 25.18 -31.36
C HIS A 40 5.68 25.13 -32.79
N PRO A 41 4.93 24.63 -33.78
CA PRO A 41 5.35 24.77 -35.17
C PRO A 41 5.23 26.25 -35.57
N THR A 42 6.30 26.80 -36.14
CA THR A 42 6.30 28.14 -36.75
C THR A 42 6.74 28.04 -38.20
N ILE A 43 6.57 29.12 -38.97
CA ILE A 43 6.91 29.10 -40.40
C ILE A 43 8.43 28.85 -40.54
N GLY A 44 8.77 27.70 -41.13
CA GLY A 44 10.15 27.28 -41.42
C GLY A 44 10.95 26.72 -40.24
N LYS A 45 10.43 26.72 -39.00
CA LYS A 45 11.14 26.21 -37.82
C LYS A 45 10.18 25.58 -36.80
N VAL A 46 10.71 24.70 -35.95
CA VAL A 46 9.98 24.17 -34.78
C VAL A 46 10.54 24.83 -33.53
N LEU A 47 9.69 25.49 -32.75
CA LEU A 47 10.09 26.11 -31.49
C LEU A 47 9.82 25.15 -30.33
N LEU A 48 10.85 24.90 -29.53
CA LEU A 48 10.75 24.18 -28.27
C LEU A 48 10.80 25.18 -27.11
N ASN A 49 9.68 25.33 -26.41
CA ASN A 49 9.61 26.13 -25.19
C ASN A 49 9.76 25.21 -23.98
N ILE A 50 10.78 25.46 -23.15
CA ILE A 50 11.03 24.74 -21.90
C ILE A 50 10.92 25.73 -20.75
N SER A 51 10.06 25.46 -19.77
CA SER A 51 9.92 26.27 -18.57
C SER A 51 10.16 25.43 -17.32
N PRO A 52 10.88 25.95 -16.30
CA PRO A 52 11.03 25.25 -15.04
C PRO A 52 9.67 25.09 -14.35
N ALA A 53 9.44 23.93 -13.73
CA ALA A 53 8.21 23.64 -13.02
C ALA A 53 8.53 22.98 -11.67
N ASN A 54 7.95 23.50 -10.60
CA ASN A 54 8.03 22.91 -9.26
C ASN A 54 6.63 22.46 -8.85
N SER A 55 6.52 21.27 -8.26
CA SER A 55 5.24 20.78 -7.75
C SER A 55 5.44 19.96 -6.48
N ALA A 56 4.42 19.94 -5.63
CA ALA A 56 4.45 19.23 -4.37
C ALA A 56 3.92 17.81 -4.55
N PHE A 57 4.63 16.85 -3.96
CA PHE A 57 4.32 15.43 -3.97
C PHE A 57 4.33 14.88 -2.56
N TRP A 58 3.57 13.81 -2.35
CA TRP A 58 3.70 13.01 -1.14
C TRP A 58 5.09 12.42 -1.06
N ARG A 59 5.74 12.60 0.08
CA ARG A 59 6.96 11.85 0.39
C ARG A 59 6.55 10.38 0.62
N PRO A 60 7.37 9.40 0.18
CA PRO A 60 7.13 8.00 0.50
C PRO A 60 7.20 7.81 2.02
N PHE A 61 6.04 7.51 2.62
CA PHE A 61 5.88 7.21 4.05
C PHE A 61 5.21 5.86 4.24
N LEU A 62 5.51 5.24 5.36
CA LEU A 62 4.72 4.11 5.82
C LEU A 62 3.42 4.63 6.42
N VAL A 63 2.31 3.96 6.11
CA VAL A 63 0.98 4.41 6.55
C VAL A 63 0.89 4.54 8.07
N HIS A 64 1.56 3.65 8.81
CA HIS A 64 1.58 3.73 10.28
C HIS A 64 2.32 4.96 10.80
N GLU A 65 3.31 5.49 10.08
CA GLU A 65 4.01 6.73 10.48
C GLU A 65 3.05 7.92 10.40
N VAL A 66 2.24 7.98 9.34
CA VAL A 66 1.22 9.03 9.17
C VAL A 66 0.11 8.91 10.21
N LEU A 67 -0.35 7.69 10.51
CA LEU A 67 -1.41 7.45 11.51
C LEU A 67 -0.94 7.72 12.94
N ARG A 68 0.33 7.42 13.26
CA ARG A 68 0.90 7.64 14.59
C ARG A 68 1.32 9.10 14.81
N ASN A 69 1.82 9.75 13.77
CA ASN A 69 2.24 11.17 13.82
C ASN A 69 1.07 12.13 13.59
N GLY A 70 -0.17 11.72 13.91
CA GLY A 70 -1.36 12.58 13.86
C GLY A 70 -1.22 13.86 14.71
N ASN A 71 -0.29 13.88 15.68
CA ASN A 71 0.02 15.04 16.51
C ASN A 71 1.00 16.03 15.86
N GLY A 72 0.80 16.36 14.58
CA GLY A 72 1.61 17.38 13.90
C GLY A 72 0.97 17.94 12.63
N SER A 73 1.71 18.05 11.53
CA SER A 73 1.32 18.67 10.24
C SER A 73 0.04 18.15 9.56
N PHE A 74 -0.59 17.11 10.12
CA PHE A 74 -1.86 16.54 9.67
C PHE A 74 -3.05 16.91 10.56
N GLY A 75 -2.83 17.79 11.54
CA GLY A 75 -3.86 18.34 12.42
C GLY A 75 -4.17 17.43 13.60
N GLY A 76 -3.31 17.47 14.63
CA GLY A 76 -3.53 17.17 16.06
C GLY A 76 -4.29 15.91 16.53
N LEU A 77 -4.92 15.15 15.65
CA LEU A 77 -5.83 14.05 15.94
C LEU A 77 -5.53 12.88 15.00
N ILE A 78 -5.75 11.66 15.50
CA ILE A 78 -5.72 10.41 14.71
C ILE A 78 -6.62 10.53 13.47
N GLU A 79 -7.76 11.23 13.59
CA GLU A 79 -8.66 11.52 12.48
C GLU A 79 -8.01 12.34 11.36
N GLY A 80 -7.10 13.27 11.68
CA GLY A 80 -6.40 14.10 10.70
C GLY A 80 -5.55 13.25 9.75
N GLY A 81 -4.81 12.28 10.30
CA GLY A 81 -4.03 11.32 9.51
C GLY A 81 -4.92 10.44 8.62
N GLN A 82 -6.07 9.98 9.14
CA GLN A 82 -7.02 9.20 8.35
C GLN A 82 -7.65 10.02 7.21
N ARG A 83 -8.04 11.28 7.47
CA ARG A 83 -8.58 12.19 6.45
C ARG A 83 -7.54 12.47 5.37
N ALA A 84 -6.29 12.73 5.76
CA ALA A 84 -5.20 12.98 4.83
C ALA A 84 -4.92 11.80 3.90
N LEU A 85 -5.06 10.57 4.41
CA LEU A 85 -4.81 9.34 3.65
C LEU A 85 -6.00 8.86 2.81
N LYS A 86 -7.20 9.40 3.02
CA LYS A 86 -8.40 9.01 2.27
C LYS A 86 -8.16 9.29 0.78
N ASN A 87 -8.51 8.32 -0.07
CA ASN A 87 -8.35 8.37 -1.52
C ASN A 87 -6.89 8.38 -2.05
N ILE A 88 -5.88 8.27 -1.20
CA ILE A 88 -4.47 8.15 -1.64
C ILE A 88 -4.20 6.71 -2.13
N ARG A 89 -3.34 6.60 -3.14
CA ARG A 89 -2.83 5.31 -3.61
C ARG A 89 -1.63 4.89 -2.76
N VAL A 90 -1.70 3.69 -2.20
CA VAL A 90 -0.64 3.09 -1.37
C VAL A 90 -0.09 1.83 -2.03
N TYR A 91 1.15 1.54 -1.70
CA TYR A 91 1.84 0.33 -2.15
C TYR A 91 1.91 -0.69 -1.01
N ILE A 92 1.52 -1.93 -1.30
CA ILE A 92 1.69 -3.05 -0.36
C ILE A 92 3.14 -3.53 -0.46
N THR A 93 3.91 -3.32 0.61
CA THR A 93 5.36 -3.57 0.63
C THR A 93 5.74 -5.03 0.80
N TYR A 94 4.83 -5.86 1.30
CA TYR A 94 5.13 -7.25 1.59
C TYR A 94 4.78 -8.18 0.44
N ASP A 95 5.61 -9.20 0.22
CA ASP A 95 5.29 -10.28 -0.71
C ASP A 95 4.13 -11.13 -0.15
N ARG A 96 3.21 -11.49 -1.05
CA ARG A 96 2.14 -12.47 -0.81
C ARG A 96 2.60 -13.89 -1.04
N ASP A 97 3.76 -14.08 -1.67
CA ASP A 97 4.30 -15.39 -1.93
C ASP A 97 4.63 -16.10 -0.62
N ASN A 98 3.84 -17.12 -0.32
CA ASN A 98 4.30 -18.20 0.51
C ASN A 98 5.19 -19.09 -0.38
N LYS A 99 6.42 -18.64 -0.67
CA LYS A 99 7.38 -19.35 -1.55
C LYS A 99 7.68 -20.78 -1.09
N ASP A 100 7.34 -21.11 0.14
CA ASP A 100 7.68 -22.39 0.74
C ASP A 100 6.59 -23.45 0.60
N GLY A 101 5.39 -23.13 0.09
CA GLY A 101 4.27 -24.10 0.02
C GLY A 101 3.89 -24.72 1.37
N ARG A 102 4.46 -24.21 2.46
CA ARG A 102 4.30 -24.69 3.83
C ARG A 102 3.56 -23.63 4.60
N CYS A 103 2.44 -24.01 5.20
CA CYS A 103 1.78 -23.20 6.20
C CYS A 103 2.78 -23.00 7.35
N LYS A 104 3.28 -21.77 7.58
CA LYS A 104 4.31 -21.50 8.60
C LYS A 104 3.80 -21.56 10.05
N ASN A 105 2.59 -22.07 10.27
CA ASN A 105 2.05 -22.30 11.61
C ASN A 105 1.76 -23.79 11.85
N PRO A 106 2.69 -24.53 12.48
CA PRO A 106 2.46 -25.91 12.91
C PRO A 106 1.52 -26.04 14.13
N LYS A 107 0.86 -24.95 14.57
CA LYS A 107 -0.02 -24.95 15.75
C LYS A 107 -1.47 -25.33 15.44
N PHE A 108 -1.86 -25.37 14.17
CA PHE A 108 -3.06 -26.07 13.75
C PHE A 108 -2.58 -27.43 13.23
N LYS A 109 -2.89 -28.51 13.94
CA LYS A 109 -2.50 -29.88 13.56
C LYS A 109 -3.31 -30.32 12.34
N ASP A 110 -3.03 -29.73 11.19
CA ASP A 110 -3.60 -30.19 9.92
C ASP A 110 -2.74 -31.33 9.40
N ALA A 111 -3.30 -32.54 9.40
CA ALA A 111 -2.67 -33.77 8.89
C ALA A 111 -2.38 -33.73 7.37
N VAL A 112 -2.77 -32.65 6.68
CA VAL A 112 -2.62 -32.44 5.23
C VAL A 112 -1.62 -31.31 4.93
N CYS A 113 -0.77 -30.91 5.88
CA CYS A 113 0.51 -30.28 5.53
C CYS A 113 1.51 -31.36 5.12
N GLY A 114 1.24 -31.97 3.97
CA GLY A 114 2.02 -33.08 3.42
C GLY A 114 3.49 -32.71 3.30
N THR A 115 4.34 -33.64 3.74
CA THR A 115 5.79 -33.73 3.53
C THR A 115 6.15 -33.97 2.05
N GLY A 116 5.40 -33.38 1.12
CA GLY A 116 5.55 -33.57 -0.32
C GLY A 116 6.27 -32.39 -0.95
N THR A 117 7.52 -32.60 -1.37
CA THR A 117 8.16 -31.80 -2.42
C THR A 117 7.40 -31.98 -3.73
N SER A 118 6.28 -31.26 -3.92
CA SER A 118 5.61 -31.22 -5.22
C SER A 118 5.82 -29.85 -5.85
N LYS A 119 6.75 -29.80 -6.82
CA LYS A 119 6.89 -28.69 -7.76
C LYS A 119 5.66 -28.69 -8.68
N SER A 120 4.51 -28.23 -8.21
CA SER A 120 3.38 -27.99 -9.10
C SER A 120 3.68 -26.73 -9.93
N LYS A 121 3.78 -26.92 -11.26
CA LYS A 121 3.79 -25.83 -12.25
C LYS A 121 2.42 -25.13 -12.21
N MET A 122 2.17 -24.33 -11.19
CA MET A 122 1.02 -23.45 -11.16
C MET A 122 1.28 -22.29 -12.12
N SER A 123 0.37 -22.08 -13.05
CA SER A 123 0.48 -20.99 -14.03
C SER A 123 0.78 -19.70 -13.28
N LYS A 124 1.86 -19.03 -13.69
CA LYS A 124 2.34 -17.75 -13.18
C LYS A 124 1.32 -16.67 -13.53
N ARG A 125 0.12 -16.72 -12.94
CA ARG A 125 -0.80 -15.57 -12.96
C ARG A 125 -0.09 -14.50 -12.18
N SER A 126 0.57 -13.62 -12.91
CA SER A 126 1.31 -12.48 -12.40
C SER A 126 0.31 -11.48 -11.77
N LEU A 127 -0.27 -11.87 -10.64
CA LEU A 127 -0.82 -10.94 -9.64
C LEU A 127 0.28 -10.06 -9.04
N ASP A 128 1.53 -10.31 -9.43
CA ASP A 128 2.74 -9.58 -9.11
C ASP A 128 3.16 -8.55 -10.15
N VAL A 129 2.33 -8.28 -11.17
CA VAL A 129 2.49 -7.05 -11.94
C VAL A 129 2.43 -5.89 -10.94
N GLN A 130 3.44 -5.02 -10.96
CA GLN A 130 3.64 -3.91 -10.01
C GLN A 130 2.37 -3.08 -9.73
N HIS A 131 1.42 -3.05 -10.67
CA HIS A 131 0.12 -2.41 -10.58
C HIS A 131 -0.89 -3.06 -9.62
N ALA A 132 -0.82 -4.39 -9.38
CA ALA A 132 -1.73 -5.06 -8.44
C ALA A 132 -1.45 -4.72 -6.98
N ARG A 133 -0.22 -4.27 -6.68
CA ARG A 133 0.25 -3.86 -5.36
C ARG A 133 -0.07 -2.40 -5.02
N VAL A 134 -0.51 -1.61 -6.01
CA VAL A 134 -0.97 -0.23 -5.82
C VAL A 134 -2.48 -0.25 -5.60
N LYS A 135 -2.92 0.14 -4.41
CA LYS A 135 -4.35 0.17 -4.05
C LYS A 135 -4.74 1.54 -3.53
N LYS A 136 -6.01 1.92 -3.72
CA LYS A 136 -6.54 3.21 -3.25
C LYS A 136 -7.17 3.01 -1.87
N ILE A 137 -6.77 3.80 -0.88
CA ILE A 137 -7.44 3.80 0.42
C ILE A 137 -8.87 4.31 0.24
N ARG A 138 -9.84 3.48 0.62
CA ARG A 138 -11.28 3.80 0.61
C ARG A 138 -11.75 4.31 1.96
N GLY A 139 -11.15 3.79 3.04
CA GLY A 139 -11.50 4.19 4.39
C GLY A 139 -10.68 3.44 5.43
N PHE A 140 -11.10 3.60 6.69
CA PHE A 140 -10.47 3.00 7.85
C PHE A 140 -11.54 2.23 8.63
N GLY A 141 -11.17 1.07 9.16
CA GLY A 141 -12.01 0.27 10.06
C GLY A 141 -11.60 0.46 11.51
N LYS A 142 -11.98 -0.50 12.34
CA LYS A 142 -11.55 -0.61 13.75
C LYS A 142 -10.03 -0.85 13.83
N GLU A 143 -9.46 -0.72 15.02
CA GLU A 143 -8.06 -1.10 15.28
C GLU A 143 -7.77 -2.52 14.80
N CYS A 144 -6.57 -2.78 14.26
CA CYS A 144 -6.22 -4.09 13.69
C CYS A 144 -6.37 -5.26 14.69
N LYS A 145 -6.31 -4.99 15.99
CA LYS A 145 -6.52 -5.97 17.07
C LYS A 145 -7.99 -6.32 17.30
N PHE A 146 -8.93 -5.49 16.83
CA PHE A 146 -10.38 -5.66 17.00
C PHE A 146 -11.14 -5.77 15.68
N GLN A 147 -10.57 -5.31 14.56
CA GLN A 147 -11.19 -5.44 13.25
C GLN A 147 -11.21 -6.91 12.87
N ASP A 148 -12.42 -7.45 12.79
CA ASP A 148 -12.72 -8.80 12.41
C ASP A 148 -13.29 -8.87 10.99
N PHE A 149 -13.22 -10.07 10.42
CA PHE A 149 -13.86 -10.45 9.18
C PHE A 149 -14.01 -11.97 9.11
N LEU A 150 -14.94 -12.41 8.28
CA LEU A 150 -15.15 -13.81 7.96
C LEU A 150 -14.01 -14.32 7.08
N TRP A 151 -13.36 -15.39 7.52
CA TRP A 151 -12.24 -16.00 6.83
C TRP A 151 -12.45 -17.50 6.68
N GLU A 152 -12.20 -17.98 5.47
CA GLU A 152 -12.20 -19.39 5.15
C GLU A 152 -10.75 -19.87 5.04
N HIS A 153 -10.36 -20.80 5.90
CA HIS A 153 -9.01 -21.36 5.86
C HIS A 153 -8.87 -22.22 4.61
N ARG A 154 -7.94 -21.85 3.74
CA ARG A 154 -7.67 -22.56 2.49
C ARG A 154 -6.25 -23.08 2.46
N ASP A 155 -6.08 -24.25 1.87
CA ASP A 155 -4.78 -24.88 1.66
C ASP A 155 -3.97 -24.14 0.59
N ALA A 156 -2.72 -24.58 0.39
CA ALA A 156 -1.85 -24.03 -0.64
C ALA A 156 -2.39 -24.20 -2.08
N SER A 157 -3.36 -25.08 -2.28
CA SER A 157 -4.02 -25.35 -3.56
C SER A 157 -5.32 -24.54 -3.74
N GLY A 158 -5.75 -23.81 -2.71
CA GLY A 158 -6.96 -23.00 -2.70
C GLY A 158 -8.24 -23.73 -2.26
N ASN A 159 -8.12 -24.99 -1.81
CA ASN A 159 -9.24 -25.77 -1.29
C ASN A 159 -9.52 -25.41 0.17
N VAL A 160 -10.78 -25.47 0.55
CA VAL A 160 -11.25 -25.16 1.92
C VAL A 160 -10.81 -26.28 2.86
N ILE A 161 -10.09 -25.93 3.93
CA ILE A 161 -9.56 -26.91 4.90
C ILE A 161 -10.62 -27.25 5.96
N THR A 162 -11.27 -26.23 6.54
CA THR A 162 -12.11 -26.43 7.74
C THR A 162 -13.59 -26.59 7.46
N GLY A 163 -14.07 -26.47 6.22
CA GLY A 163 -15.51 -26.47 5.87
C GLY A 163 -16.30 -25.28 6.44
N ASP A 164 -15.84 -24.71 7.55
CA ASP A 164 -16.44 -23.60 8.27
C ASP A 164 -15.70 -22.29 8.01
N THR A 165 -16.49 -21.24 7.83
CA THR A 165 -16.02 -19.86 7.84
C THR A 165 -15.83 -19.41 9.29
N VAL A 166 -14.62 -18.98 9.64
CA VAL A 166 -14.27 -18.52 10.99
C VAL A 166 -14.12 -17.01 11.04
N THR A 167 -14.61 -16.40 12.11
CA THR A 167 -14.36 -14.97 12.37
C THR A 167 -12.95 -14.80 12.92
N VAL A 168 -12.12 -14.02 12.25
CA VAL A 168 -10.74 -13.72 12.69
C VAL A 168 -10.47 -12.23 12.65
N THR A 169 -9.64 -11.75 13.58
CA THR A 169 -9.13 -10.38 13.53
C THR A 169 -8.05 -10.22 12.47
N VAL A 170 -7.84 -9.00 11.97
CA VAL A 170 -6.72 -8.67 11.07
C VAL A 170 -5.38 -9.10 11.69
N LYS A 171 -5.18 -8.88 12.99
CA LYS A 171 -3.98 -9.32 13.70
C LYS A 171 -3.80 -10.83 13.69
N GLN A 172 -4.86 -11.59 13.97
CA GLN A 172 -4.82 -13.06 13.93
C GLN A 172 -4.57 -13.56 12.51
N TYR A 173 -5.28 -13.03 11.52
CA TYR A 173 -5.12 -13.41 10.12
C TYR A 173 -3.69 -13.21 9.62
N GLN A 174 -3.07 -12.06 9.90
CA GLN A 174 -1.67 -11.81 9.51
C GLN A 174 -0.71 -12.83 10.11
N ARG A 175 -0.98 -13.26 11.34
CA ARG A 175 -0.21 -14.32 12.00
C ARG A 175 -0.48 -15.68 11.38
N LEU A 176 -1.74 -16.05 11.20
CA LEU A 176 -2.15 -17.37 10.71
C LEU A 176 -1.74 -17.61 9.26
N GLN A 177 -2.08 -16.68 8.37
CA GLN A 177 -1.88 -16.81 6.93
C GLN A 177 -0.41 -16.55 6.52
N TYR A 178 0.24 -15.55 7.12
CA TYR A 178 1.56 -15.07 6.67
C TYR A 178 2.67 -15.29 7.70
N GLY A 179 2.38 -15.82 8.89
CA GLY A 179 3.37 -15.98 9.95
C GLY A 179 3.89 -14.66 10.50
N ARG A 180 3.15 -13.55 10.35
CA ARG A 180 3.61 -12.20 10.70
C ARG A 180 2.97 -11.67 11.97
N THR A 181 3.78 -11.01 12.78
CA THR A 181 3.31 -10.29 13.97
C THR A 181 3.14 -8.81 13.65
N LEU A 182 1.90 -8.31 13.72
CA LEU A 182 1.63 -6.88 13.63
C LEU A 182 2.20 -6.17 14.87
N ARG A 183 3.11 -5.21 14.64
CA ARG A 183 3.70 -4.37 15.69
C ARG A 183 2.71 -3.34 16.24
N HIS A 184 1.88 -2.79 15.36
CA HIS A 184 0.94 -1.71 15.67
C HIS A 184 -0.51 -2.19 15.55
N GLY A 185 -0.91 -3.09 16.46
CA GLY A 185 -2.27 -3.66 16.47
C GLY A 185 -3.35 -2.66 16.89
N GLU A 186 -2.94 -1.61 17.59
CA GLU A 186 -3.74 -0.47 18.06
C GLU A 186 -4.11 0.51 16.95
N LEU A 187 -3.45 0.48 15.78
CA LEU A 187 -3.78 1.37 14.68
C LEU A 187 -4.97 0.82 13.86
N SER A 188 -5.79 1.73 13.34
CA SER A 188 -6.94 1.40 12.49
C SER A 188 -6.55 0.57 11.26
N ALA A 189 -7.35 -0.45 10.97
CA ALA A 189 -7.20 -1.24 9.75
C ALA A 189 -7.50 -0.38 8.52
N VAL A 190 -6.66 -0.48 7.49
CA VAL A 190 -6.80 0.30 6.24
C VAL A 190 -7.63 -0.50 5.23
N ASN A 191 -8.79 0.05 4.84
CA ASN A 191 -9.58 -0.51 3.76
C ASN A 191 -9.03 -0.01 2.41
N VAL A 192 -8.37 -0.90 1.67
CA VAL A 192 -7.76 -0.62 0.37
C VAL A 192 -8.66 -0.98 -0.82
N GLY A 193 -9.88 -1.44 -0.55
CA GLY A 193 -10.88 -1.80 -1.55
C GLY A 193 -10.50 -3.01 -2.42
N THR A 194 -11.37 -4.02 -2.42
CA THR A 194 -11.51 -5.00 -3.52
C THR A 194 -12.98 -5.19 -3.86
N ALA A 195 -13.83 -4.24 -3.50
CA ALA A 195 -15.26 -4.50 -3.45
C ALA A 195 -15.82 -4.68 -4.87
N LEU A 196 -16.35 -5.88 -5.11
CA LEU A 196 -17.39 -6.16 -6.10
C LEU A 196 -18.73 -5.49 -5.72
N ALA A 197 -18.79 -4.74 -4.61
CA ALA A 197 -19.96 -3.98 -4.17
C ALA A 197 -19.54 -2.60 -3.63
N PRO A 198 -19.87 -1.49 -4.31
CA PRO A 198 -19.77 -0.17 -3.71
C PRO A 198 -20.79 -0.03 -2.57
N SER A 199 -20.34 0.55 -1.46
CA SER A 199 -21.22 1.16 -0.43
C SER A 199 -21.78 2.48 -0.93
#